data_AF-A0A5C7IDA5-F1
#
_entry.id   AF-A0A5C7IDA5-F1
#
_cell.length_a   1.000
_cell.length_b   1.000
_cell.length_c   1.000
_cell.angle_alpha   90.00
_cell.angle_beta   90.00
_cell.angle_gamma   90.00
#
_symmetry.space_group_name_H-M   'P 1'
#
loop_
_entity.id
_entity.type
_entity.pdbx_description
1 polymer ?
#
loop_
_entity_poly.entity_id
_entity_poly.type
_entity_poly.pdbx_seq_one_letter_code
_entity_poly.pdbx_strand_id
1 'polypeptide(L)'
;MAIMNMIRIMRHTFSLHAKISNDAKEIVQGYVSEYISFVTREANDCCHMEQRKIISAEDVIWVMSKLGFNNHVEPFNIFLLGYRNSENERSSAQKEPNARHVRVMEYGPFGIDSAGGSSS
;
A
#
# COMPACT_ATOMS: atom_id res chain seq x y z
N MET A 1 -15.62 6.01 12.42
CA MET A 1 -15.32 4.56 12.61
C MET A 1 -16.59 3.84 13.04
N ALA A 2 -16.84 2.62 12.54
CA ALA A 2 -18.04 1.87 12.93
C ALA A 2 -17.98 1.49 14.42
N ILE A 3 -19.05 1.81 15.17
CA ILE A 3 -19.12 1.59 16.62
C ILE A 3 -18.90 0.11 17.00
N MET A 4 -19.36 -0.83 16.17
CA MET A 4 -19.21 -2.26 16.42
C MET A 4 -17.76 -2.74 16.37
N ASN A 5 -16.93 -2.17 15.49
CA ASN A 5 -15.50 -2.50 15.43
C ASN A 5 -14.79 -2.06 16.70
N MET A 6 -15.14 -0.87 17.20
CA MET A 6 -14.61 -0.35 18.46
C MET A 6 -15.07 -1.19 19.66
N ILE A 7 -16.35 -1.55 19.76
CA ILE A 7 -16.87 -2.39 20.84
C ILE A 7 -16.16 -3.75 20.89
N ARG A 8 -15.90 -4.35 19.72
CA ARG A 8 -15.14 -5.61 19.64
C ARG A 8 -13.75 -5.46 20.26
N ILE A 9 -13.01 -4.41 19.92
CA ILE A 9 -11.67 -4.15 20.46
C ILE A 9 -11.73 -3.89 21.98
N MET A 10 -12.65 -3.04 22.44
CA MET A 10 -12.81 -2.79 23.88
C MET A 10 -13.05 -4.07 24.67
N ARG A 11 -13.84 -5.02 24.13
CA ARG A 11 -14.08 -6.30 24.80
C ARG A 11 -12.83 -7.18 24.95
N HIS A 12 -11.83 -7.04 24.07
CA HIS A 12 -10.59 -7.81 24.19
C HIS A 12 -9.73 -7.35 25.37
N THR A 13 -9.99 -6.15 25.91
CA THR A 13 -9.27 -5.60 27.06
C THR A 13 -9.89 -5.98 28.41
N PHE A 14 -11.10 -6.57 28.42
CA PHE A 14 -11.82 -6.94 29.63
C PHE A 14 -12.09 -8.45 29.70
N SER A 15 -12.50 -8.92 30.87
CA SER A 15 -12.99 -10.29 31.04
C SER A 15 -14.26 -10.54 30.22
N LEU A 16 -14.49 -11.80 29.84
CA LEU A 16 -15.54 -12.22 28.90
C LEU A 16 -16.95 -11.71 29.27
N HIS A 17 -17.22 -11.54 30.57
CA HIS A 17 -18.54 -11.15 31.11
C HIS A 17 -18.63 -9.69 31.53
N ALA A 18 -17.58 -8.89 31.32
CA ALA A 18 -17.60 -7.47 31.65
C ALA A 18 -18.65 -6.73 30.81
N LYS A 19 -19.43 -5.87 31.49
CA LYS A 19 -20.39 -4.97 30.86
C LYS A 19 -19.70 -3.63 30.61
N ILE A 20 -19.89 -3.08 29.40
CA ILE A 20 -19.43 -1.75 29.01
C ILE A 20 -20.66 -0.87 28.87
N SER A 21 -20.71 0.26 29.60
CA SER A 21 -21.82 1.21 29.53
C SER A 21 -21.93 1.86 28.15
N ASN A 22 -23.09 2.42 27.83
CA ASN A 22 -23.27 3.11 26.55
C ASN A 22 -22.45 4.41 26.49
N ASP A 23 -22.44 5.18 27.58
CA ASP A 23 -21.66 6.41 27.71
C ASP A 23 -20.16 6.15 27.47
N ALA A 24 -19.61 5.05 28.01
CA ALA A 24 -18.22 4.70 27.79
C ALA A 24 -17.92 4.39 26.30
N LYS A 25 -18.87 3.74 25.59
CA LYS A 25 -18.72 3.48 24.16
C LYS A 25 -18.71 4.77 23.37
N GLU A 26 -19.61 5.71 23.67
CA GLU A 26 -19.69 6.99 22.96
C GLU A 26 -18.44 7.84 23.18
N ILE A 27 -17.97 7.94 24.43
CA ILE A 27 -16.75 8.67 24.79
C ILE A 27 -15.53 8.09 24.07
N VAL A 28 -15.34 6.75 24.12
CA VAL A 28 -14.22 6.10 23.44
C VAL A 28 -14.31 6.26 21.92
N GLN A 29 -15.51 6.22 21.34
CA GLN A 29 -15.69 6.48 19.92
C GLN A 29 -15.25 7.90 19.54
N GLY A 30 -15.60 8.89 20.35
CA GLY A 30 -15.16 10.28 20.20
C GLY A 30 -13.64 10.39 20.25
N TYR A 31 -13.02 9.81 21.28
CA TYR A 31 -11.55 9.82 21.43
C TYR A 31 -10.81 9.12 20.30
N VAL A 32 -11.30 7.98 19.81
CA VAL A 32 -10.68 7.30 18.66
C VAL A 32 -10.76 8.16 17.40
N SER A 33 -11.86 8.88 17.22
CA SER A 33 -12.04 9.76 16.05
C SER A 33 -11.11 10.97 16.13
N GLU A 34 -10.97 11.56 17.31
CA GLU A 34 -10.00 12.63 17.55
C GLU A 34 -8.56 12.13 17.44
N TYR A 35 -8.25 10.93 17.95
CA TYR A 35 -6.93 10.32 17.85
C TYR A 35 -6.48 10.16 16.40
N ILE A 36 -7.36 9.66 15.52
CA ILE A 36 -7.06 9.55 14.09
C ILE A 36 -6.77 10.94 13.51
N SER A 37 -7.64 11.92 13.81
CA SER A 37 -7.50 13.29 13.32
C SER A 37 -6.21 13.95 13.79
N PHE A 38 -5.84 13.72 15.05
CA PHE A 38 -4.63 14.23 15.67
C PHE A 38 -3.37 13.63 15.05
N VAL A 39 -3.30 12.30 14.94
CA VAL A 39 -2.15 11.62 14.31
C VAL A 39 -2.00 12.05 12.85
N THR A 40 -3.10 12.13 12.09
CA THR A 40 -3.05 12.59 10.69
C THR A 40 -2.58 14.03 10.59
N ARG A 41 -3.01 14.92 11.50
CA ARG A 41 -2.55 16.32 11.53
C ARG A 41 -1.06 16.41 11.81
N GLU A 42 -0.56 15.73 12.84
CA GLU A 42 0.87 15.71 13.15
C GLU A 42 1.70 15.15 11.99
N ALA A 43 1.24 14.09 11.33
CA ALA A 43 1.94 13.50 10.19
C ALA A 43 1.94 14.44 8.97
N ASN A 44 0.83 15.15 8.75
CA ASN A 44 0.72 16.17 7.72
C ASN A 44 1.72 17.32 7.95
N ASP A 45 1.82 17.79 9.18
CA ASP A 45 2.73 18.89 9.53
C ASP A 45 4.19 18.48 9.30
N CYS A 46 4.56 17.24 9.65
CA CYS A 46 5.91 16.72 9.40
C CYS A 46 6.21 16.58 7.90
N CYS A 47 5.28 16.01 7.13
CA CYS A 47 5.37 15.92 5.68
C CYS A 47 5.55 17.31 5.04
N HIS A 48 4.80 18.31 5.51
CA HIS A 48 4.90 19.68 5.01
C HIS A 48 6.23 20.36 5.40
N MET A 49 6.75 20.11 6.59
CA MET A 49 8.08 20.60 6.99
C MET A 49 9.18 20.09 6.06
N GLU A 50 9.04 18.87 5.54
CA GLU A 50 9.94 18.28 4.53
C GLU A 50 9.61 18.68 3.08
N GLN A 51 8.74 19.67 2.85
CA GLN A 51 8.32 20.13 1.52
C GLN A 51 7.65 19.04 0.66
N ARG A 52 7.07 18.01 1.30
CA ARG A 52 6.30 16.96 0.63
C ARG A 52 4.80 17.27 0.71
N LYS A 53 4.07 16.84 -0.32
CA LYS A 53 2.59 17.00 -0.41
C LYS A 53 1.82 15.72 -0.10
N ILE A 54 2.52 14.59 0.00
CA ILE A 54 1.94 13.26 0.20
C ILE A 54 2.54 12.70 1.47
N ILE A 55 1.68 12.46 2.45
CA ILE A 55 2.02 11.80 3.71
C ILE A 55 2.42 10.35 3.39
N SER A 56 3.60 9.93 3.83
CA SER A 56 4.07 8.55 3.68
C SER A 56 3.78 7.72 4.94
N ALA A 57 3.97 6.40 4.85
CA ALA A 57 3.82 5.52 6.01
C ALA A 57 4.88 5.82 7.09
N GLU A 58 6.08 6.23 6.66
CA GLU A 58 7.18 6.64 7.55
C GLU A 58 6.82 7.87 8.39
N ASP A 59 6.07 8.83 7.84
CA ASP A 59 5.59 10.00 8.60
C ASP A 59 4.74 9.57 9.79
N VAL A 60 3.83 8.62 9.57
CA VAL A 60 2.95 8.11 10.62
C VAL A 60 3.77 7.36 11.67
N ILE A 61 4.72 6.51 11.25
CA ILE A 61 5.60 5.77 12.18
C ILE A 61 6.45 6.73 13.02
N TRP A 62 6.97 7.79 12.42
CA TRP A 62 7.73 8.82 13.12
C TRP A 62 6.88 9.55 14.17
N VAL A 63 5.66 9.95 13.81
CA VAL A 63 4.72 10.59 14.74
C VAL A 63 4.39 9.67 15.92
N MET A 64 4.23 8.36 15.70
CA MET A 64 4.01 7.41 16.79
C MET A 64 5.16 7.41 17.79
N SER A 65 6.41 7.46 17.32
CA SER A 65 7.57 7.58 18.22
C SER A 65 7.59 8.94 18.94
N LYS A 66 7.37 10.05 18.23
CA LYS A 66 7.32 11.41 18.80
C LYS A 66 6.28 11.54 19.92
N LEU A 67 5.10 10.93 19.73
CA LEU A 67 4.00 10.96 20.70
C LEU A 67 4.20 10.00 21.89
N GLY A 68 5.29 9.21 21.90
CA GLY A 68 5.62 8.27 22.97
C GLY A 68 5.04 6.86 22.79
N PHE A 69 4.40 6.56 21.66
CA PHE A 69 3.86 5.24 21.29
C PHE A 69 4.95 4.30 20.74
N ASN A 70 6.11 4.24 21.40
CA ASN A 70 7.28 3.50 20.91
C ASN A 70 7.04 1.99 20.76
N ASN A 71 6.13 1.42 21.55
CA ASN A 71 5.69 0.03 21.45
C ASN A 71 4.93 -0.29 20.15
N HIS A 72 4.48 0.72 19.40
CA HIS A 72 3.81 0.56 18.11
C HIS A 72 4.75 0.67 16.91
N VAL A 73 5.94 1.26 17.09
CA VAL A 73 6.90 1.54 16.00
C VAL A 73 7.36 0.25 15.32
N GLU A 74 7.86 -0.71 16.10
CA GLU A 74 8.38 -1.97 15.56
C GLU A 74 7.28 -2.79 14.84
N PRO A 75 6.09 -3.02 15.43
CA PRO A 75 4.98 -3.66 14.71
C PRO A 75 4.62 -2.98 13.38
N PHE A 76 4.65 -1.65 13.33
CA PHE A 76 4.30 -0.92 12.10
C PHE A 76 5.38 -1.05 11.02
N ASN A 77 6.67 -1.07 11.39
CA ASN A 77 7.75 -1.33 10.45
C ASN A 77 7.65 -2.74 9.83
N ILE A 78 7.39 -3.75 10.65
CA ILE A 78 7.19 -5.13 10.18
C ILE A 78 6.01 -5.19 9.21
N PHE A 79 4.88 -4.57 9.57
CA PHE A 79 3.71 -4.51 8.70
C PHE A 79 4.00 -3.83 7.37
N LEU A 80 4.68 -2.68 7.39
CA LEU A 80 5.03 -1.91 6.20
C LEU A 80 5.95 -2.69 5.26
N LEU A 81 6.94 -3.40 5.81
CA LEU A 81 7.83 -4.26 5.04
C LEU A 81 7.05 -5.41 4.37
N GLY A 82 6.20 -6.09 5.13
CA GLY A 82 5.34 -7.16 4.61
C GLY A 82 4.40 -6.68 3.51
N TYR A 83 3.79 -5.50 3.68
CA TYR A 83 2.94 -4.88 2.68
C TYR A 83 3.69 -4.60 1.37
N ARG A 84 4.89 -4.00 1.44
CA ARG A 84 5.75 -3.73 0.28
C ARG A 84 6.13 -5.00 -0.48
N ASN A 85 6.48 -6.07 0.23
CA ASN A 85 6.80 -7.36 -0.40
C ASN A 85 5.59 -7.93 -1.14
N SER A 86 4.40 -7.88 -0.54
CA SER A 86 3.18 -8.39 -1.16
C SER A 86 2.74 -7.60 -2.40
N GLU A 87 2.94 -6.27 -2.41
CA GLU A 87 2.65 -5.43 -3.58
C GLU A 87 3.65 -5.71 -4.71
N ASN A 88 4.92 -5.99 -4.39
CA ASN A 88 5.92 -6.38 -5.38
C ASN A 88 5.60 -7.73 -6.02
N GLU A 89 5.14 -8.71 -5.24
CA GLU A 89 4.70 -10.02 -5.74
C GLU A 89 3.51 -9.88 -6.70
N ARG A 90 2.49 -9.09 -6.34
CA ARG A 90 1.34 -8.81 -7.23
C ARG A 90 1.75 -8.13 -8.52
N SER A 91 2.68 -7.18 -8.44
CA SER A 91 3.23 -6.46 -9.59
C SER A 91 4.05 -7.37 -10.50
N SER A 92 4.72 -8.38 -9.93
CA SER A 92 5.48 -9.39 -10.68
C SER A 92 4.59 -10.45 -11.34
N ALA A 93 3.47 -10.82 -10.70
CA ALA A 93 2.48 -11.74 -11.26
C ALA A 93 1.71 -11.16 -12.47
N GLN A 94 1.65 -9.84 -12.62
CA GLN A 94 1.09 -9.18 -13.80
C GLN A 94 2.09 -9.06 -14.98
N LYS A 95 3.34 -9.51 -14.83
CA LYS A 95 4.37 -9.50 -15.89
C LYS A 95 4.66 -10.89 -16.47
N GLU A 96 3.63 -11.70 -16.72
CA GLU A 96 3.78 -12.84 -17.64
C GLU A 96 3.80 -12.33 -19.10
N PRO A 97 4.82 -12.67 -19.90
CA PRO A 97 5.04 -12.07 -21.21
C PRO A 97 4.13 -12.69 -22.27
N ASN A 98 3.47 -11.84 -23.05
CA ASN A 98 2.88 -12.23 -24.34
C ASN A 98 4.01 -12.61 -25.31
N ALA A 99 4.47 -13.85 -25.24
CA ALA A 99 5.47 -14.42 -26.14
C ALA A 99 5.06 -15.84 -26.51
N ARG A 100 4.15 -15.99 -27.48
CA ARG A 100 3.98 -17.19 -28.34
C ARG A 100 2.86 -17.00 -29.37
N HIS A 101 3.13 -16.27 -30.46
CA HIS A 101 2.82 -16.69 -31.84
C HIS A 101 3.16 -15.59 -32.84
N VAL A 102 4.42 -15.51 -33.26
CA VAL A 102 4.76 -15.06 -34.61
C VAL A 102 5.72 -16.12 -35.15
N ARG A 103 5.21 -17.04 -35.99
CA ARG A 103 6.11 -17.85 -36.83
C ARG A 103 6.80 -16.88 -37.77
N VAL A 104 8.10 -16.70 -37.59
CA VAL A 104 8.95 -16.01 -38.55
C VAL A 104 8.97 -16.87 -39.82
N MET A 105 8.45 -16.33 -40.92
CA MET A 105 8.62 -16.90 -42.25
C MET A 105 10.01 -16.47 -42.73
N GLU A 106 10.86 -17.47 -42.95
CA GLU A 106 12.24 -17.34 -43.40
C GLU A 106 12.27 -16.82 -44.86
N TYR A 107 12.91 -15.68 -45.11
CA TYR A 107 13.15 -15.16 -46.46
C TYR A 107 14.37 -15.86 -47.07
N GLY A 108 14.18 -16.50 -48.23
CA GLY A 108 15.25 -17.12 -49.03
C GLY A 108 16.17 -16.11 -49.74
N PRO A 109 17.33 -16.56 -50.27
CA PRO A 109 18.47 -15.69 -50.53
C PRO A 109 18.50 -15.04 -51.92
N PHE A 110 18.94 -13.77 -51.90
CA PHE A 110 19.79 -13.05 -52.87
C PHE A 110 19.59 -13.24 -54.37
N GLY A 111 19.13 -12.17 -55.02
CA GLY A 111 19.26 -11.95 -56.46
C GLY A 111 20.60 -11.30 -56.84
N ILE A 112 21.20 -11.83 -57.90
CA ILE A 112 22.23 -11.29 -58.80
C ILE A 112 21.96 -12.09 -60.11
N ASP A 113 21.81 -11.59 -61.35
CA ASP A 113 22.48 -10.53 -62.09
C ASP A 113 21.64 -10.10 -63.31
N SER A 114 22.15 -9.05 -63.96
CA SER A 114 21.62 -8.24 -65.06
C SER A 114 21.39 -8.91 -66.44
N ALA A 115 20.59 -8.18 -67.25
CA ALA A 115 20.71 -7.93 -68.69
C ALA A 115 20.05 -8.87 -69.73
N GLY A 116 19.26 -8.25 -70.63
CA GLY A 116 19.32 -8.55 -72.07
C GLY A 116 17.99 -8.84 -72.80
N GLY A 117 17.62 -7.93 -73.71
CA GLY A 117 16.99 -8.21 -75.03
C GLY A 117 15.52 -8.65 -75.07
N SER A 118 14.58 -7.83 -75.58
CA SER A 118 14.29 -7.50 -77.00
C SER A 118 13.31 -8.48 -77.69
N SER A 119 12.21 -7.90 -78.19
CA SER A 119 11.38 -8.33 -79.34
C SER A 119 10.62 -9.65 -79.19
N SER A 120 9.34 -9.81 -79.54
CA SER A 120 8.48 -9.18 -80.55
C SER A 120 7.01 -9.30 -80.11
#